data_AF-A0A5J4RYQ1-F1
#
_entry.id   AF-A0A5J4RYQ1-F1
#
_cell.length_a   1.000
_cell.length_b   1.000
_cell.length_c   1.000
_cell.angle_alpha   90.00
_cell.angle_beta   90.00
_cell.angle_gamma   90.00
#
_symmetry.space_group_name_H-M   'P 1'
#
loop_
_entity.id
_entity.type
_entity.pdbx_description
1 polymer ?
#
loop_
_entity_poly.entity_id
_entity_poly.type
_entity_poly.pdbx_seq_one_letter_code
_entity_poly.pdbx_strand_id
1 'polypeptide(L)'
;MDVNRTQSPPVQTLDNIDIRLPLRTILPNGVSLDSINQGEQEVVRFDMFFEGGHWHQTQKLQAVFTNRMLREGSHKYNSAEIAE
;
A
#
# COMPACT_ATOMS: atom_id res chain seq x y z
N MET A 1 -23.64 38.94 3.47
CA MET A 1 -22.45 39.36 4.24
C MET A 1 -21.29 39.29 3.29
N ASP A 2 -20.75 40.45 2.90
CA ASP A 2 -19.62 40.52 1.96
C ASP A 2 -18.33 40.08 2.64
N VAL A 3 -17.67 39.06 2.08
CA VAL A 3 -16.39 38.55 2.56
C VAL A 3 -15.29 39.53 2.12
N ASN A 4 -14.58 40.13 3.09
CA ASN A 4 -13.46 41.01 2.81
C ASN A 4 -12.26 40.21 2.29
N ARG A 5 -12.00 40.31 0.98
CA ARG A 5 -10.94 39.57 0.27
C ARG A 5 -9.52 40.09 0.54
N THR A 6 -9.36 41.17 1.30
CA THR A 6 -8.07 41.76 1.66
C THR A 6 -7.54 41.26 3.00
N GLN A 7 -8.40 40.70 3.85
CA GLN A 7 -8.00 40.14 5.14
C GLN A 7 -7.65 38.66 4.98
N SER A 8 -6.42 38.28 5.32
CA SER A 8 -6.04 36.86 5.36
C SER A 8 -6.81 36.15 6.48
N PRO A 9 -7.29 34.91 6.24
CA PRO A 9 -7.94 34.13 7.28
C PRO A 9 -6.96 33.83 8.42
N PRO A 10 -7.44 33.71 9.67
CA PRO A 10 -6.61 33.31 10.79
C PRO A 10 -6.06 31.90 10.58
N VAL A 11 -4.80 31.67 10.96
CA VAL A 11 -4.17 30.35 10.92
C VAL A 11 -4.87 29.45 11.94
N GLN A 12 -5.57 28.42 11.46
CA GLN A 12 -6.11 27.36 12.31
C GLN A 12 -5.07 26.26 12.47
N THR A 13 -4.76 25.90 13.71
CA THR A 13 -4.05 24.65 14.01
C THR A 13 -4.96 23.47 13.69
N LEU A 14 -4.40 22.40 13.13
CA LEU A 14 -5.13 21.14 12.95
C LEU A 14 -5.48 20.59 14.34
N ASP A 15 -6.73 20.76 14.75
CA ASP A 15 -7.14 20.48 16.13
C ASP A 15 -7.28 18.97 16.43
N ASN A 16 -7.49 18.11 15.40
CA ASN A 16 -7.53 16.65 15.56
C ASN A 16 -7.22 15.93 14.25
N ILE A 17 -6.03 15.33 14.14
CA ILE A 17 -5.73 14.32 13.11
C ILE A 17 -5.98 12.95 13.73
N ASP A 18 -7.06 12.28 13.34
CA ASP A 18 -7.34 10.90 13.75
C ASP A 18 -6.53 9.93 12.89
N ILE A 19 -5.35 9.54 13.37
CA ILE A 19 -4.52 8.53 12.72
C ILE A 19 -4.98 7.15 13.21
N ARG A 20 -5.69 6.41 12.35
CA ARG A 20 -6.06 5.04 12.64
C ARG A 20 -4.85 4.12 12.62
N LEU A 21 -4.59 3.47 13.75
CA LEU A 21 -3.55 2.46 13.87
C LEU A 21 -4.00 1.13 13.23
N PRO A 22 -3.08 0.36 12.65
CA PRO A 22 -3.40 -0.95 12.09
C PRO A 22 -3.73 -1.97 13.19
N LEU A 23 -4.73 -2.82 12.92
CA LEU A 23 -4.96 -4.05 13.65
C LEU A 23 -4.02 -5.13 13.11
N ARG A 24 -3.21 -5.72 13.98
CA ARG A 24 -2.28 -6.80 13.64
C ARG A 24 -2.84 -8.17 14.02
N THR A 25 -2.83 -9.09 13.07
CA THR A 25 -3.21 -10.50 13.26
C THR A 25 -2.12 -11.41 12.70
N ILE A 26 -1.87 -12.56 13.35
CA ILE A 26 -0.97 -13.59 12.82
C ILE A 26 -1.81 -14.68 12.15
N LEU A 27 -1.55 -14.92 10.86
CA LEU A 27 -2.22 -15.97 10.09
C LEU A 27 -1.73 -17.37 10.53
N PRO A 28 -2.47 -18.45 10.25
CA PRO A 28 -2.08 -19.81 10.67
C PRO A 28 -0.72 -20.28 10.16
N ASN A 29 -0.23 -19.70 9.06
CA ASN A 29 1.10 -19.96 8.50
C ASN A 29 2.21 -19.07 9.08
N GLY A 30 1.92 -18.26 10.10
CA GLY A 30 2.88 -17.38 10.77
C GLY A 30 3.07 -16.00 10.14
N VAL A 31 2.42 -15.71 9.01
CA VAL A 31 2.52 -14.40 8.35
C VAL A 31 1.71 -13.35 9.13
N SER A 32 2.29 -12.17 9.37
CA SER A 32 1.57 -11.05 9.97
C SER A 32 0.71 -10.31 8.93
N LEU A 33 -0.55 -10.05 9.28
CA LEU A 33 -1.47 -9.22 8.53
C LEU A 33 -1.77 -7.95 9.34
N ASP A 34 -1.44 -6.80 8.77
CA ASP A 34 -1.81 -5.48 9.30
C ASP A 34 -2.98 -4.92 8.50
N SER A 35 -4.08 -4.58 9.18
CA SER A 35 -5.31 -4.07 8.56
C SER A 35 -5.72 -2.73 9.13
N ILE A 36 -6.02 -1.76 8.25
CA ILE A 36 -6.61 -0.47 8.63
C ILE A 36 -7.99 -0.40 8.00
N ASN A 37 -9.03 -0.43 8.83
CA ASN A 37 -10.40 -0.28 8.35
C ASN A 37 -10.74 1.22 8.24
N GLN A 38 -10.88 1.71 7.00
CA GLN A 38 -11.21 3.10 6.69
C GLN A 38 -12.72 3.36 6.57
N GLY A 39 -13.57 2.44 7.01
CA GLY A 39 -15.03 2.57 6.93
C GLY A 39 -15.54 2.28 5.50
N GLU A 40 -16.30 3.22 4.93
CA GLU A 40 -17.08 3.03 3.71
C GLU A 40 -16.28 3.36 2.43
N GLN A 41 -15.06 2.84 2.32
CA GLN A 41 -14.27 3.04 1.11
C GLN A 41 -14.53 1.89 0.14
N GLU A 42 -14.94 2.19 -1.09
CA GLU A 42 -15.26 1.19 -2.13
C GLU A 42 -14.02 0.43 -2.64
N VAL A 43 -12.82 0.91 -2.31
CA VAL A 43 -11.55 0.33 -2.75
C VAL A 43 -10.73 -0.13 -1.55
N VAL A 44 -10.11 -1.29 -1.68
CA VAL A 44 -9.17 -1.84 -0.70
C VAL A 44 -7.78 -1.79 -1.29
N ARG A 45 -6.83 -1.22 -0.55
CA ARG A 45 -5.41 -1.34 -0.86
C ARG A 45 -4.86 -2.59 -0.18
N PHE A 46 -4.27 -3.47 -0.97
CA PHE A 46 -3.62 -4.69 -0.49
C PHE A 46 -2.15 -4.66 -0.87
N ASP A 47 -1.28 -4.59 0.13
CA ASP A 47 0.17 -4.64 -0.04
C ASP A 47 0.71 -5.93 0.58
N MET A 48 1.69 -6.53 -0.08
CA MET A 48 2.36 -7.74 0.40
C MET A 48 3.87 -7.50 0.42
N PHE A 49 4.48 -7.72 1.59
CA PHE A 49 5.89 -7.49 1.82
C PHE A 49 6.62 -8.84 1.88
N PHE A 50 7.73 -8.92 1.18
CA PHE A 50 8.60 -10.09 1.17
C PHE A 50 9.97 -9.68 1.68
N GLU A 51 10.56 -10.51 2.53
CA GLU A 51 11.98 -10.42 2.79
C GLU A 51 12.74 -10.82 1.51
N GLY A 52 13.47 -9.88 0.94
CA GLY A 52 14.14 -10.06 -0.34
C GLY A 52 14.76 -8.77 -0.85
N GLY A 53 15.00 -8.71 -2.15
CA GLY A 53 15.58 -7.55 -2.80
C GLY A 53 17.09 -7.67 -3.01
N HIS A 54 17.74 -6.55 -3.31
CA HIS A 54 19.15 -6.52 -3.72
C HIS A 54 20.11 -7.08 -2.67
N TRP A 55 19.78 -6.95 -1.38
CA TRP A 55 20.63 -7.43 -0.29
C TRP A 55 20.54 -8.96 -0.11
N HIS A 56 19.45 -9.56 -0.60
CA HIS A 56 19.20 -11.01 -0.53
C HIS A 56 19.49 -11.73 -1.85
N GLN A 57 20.00 -11.02 -2.87
CA GLN A 57 20.31 -11.65 -4.16
C GLN A 57 21.63 -12.42 -4.10
N THR A 58 21.65 -13.62 -4.68
CA THR A 58 22.89 -14.41 -4.84
C THR A 58 23.52 -14.18 -6.21
N GLN A 59 22.74 -13.64 -7.16
CA GLN A 59 23.15 -13.39 -8.54
C GLN A 59 22.78 -11.96 -8.95
N LYS A 60 23.55 -11.38 -9.88
CA LYS A 60 23.27 -10.06 -10.42
C LYS A 60 21.88 -10.03 -11.06
N LEU A 61 21.15 -8.95 -10.81
CA LEU A 61 19.83 -8.66 -11.39
C LEU A 61 18.70 -9.62 -10.95
N GLN A 62 18.96 -10.60 -10.09
CA GLN A 62 17.96 -11.57 -9.64
C GLN A 62 16.75 -10.84 -9.04
N ALA A 63 16.95 -9.95 -8.08
CA ALA A 63 15.86 -9.24 -7.42
C ALA A 63 15.01 -8.40 -8.39
N VAL A 64 15.66 -7.70 -9.32
CA VAL A 64 15.00 -6.84 -10.31
C VAL A 64 14.20 -7.67 -11.29
N PHE A 65 14.79 -8.73 -11.85
CA PHE A 65 14.10 -9.61 -12.78
C PHE A 65 12.97 -10.37 -12.10
N THR A 66 13.17 -10.91 -10.89
CA THR A 66 12.10 -11.57 -10.14
C THR A 66 10.92 -10.64 -9.95
N ASN A 67 11.13 -9.38 -9.55
CA ASN A 67 10.05 -8.41 -9.37
C ASN A 67 9.31 -8.10 -10.69
N ARG A 68 10.05 -7.89 -11.78
CA ARG A 68 9.45 -7.66 -13.12
C ARG A 68 8.63 -8.85 -13.59
N MET A 69 9.12 -10.07 -13.38
CA MET A 69 8.47 -11.30 -13.84
C MET A 69 7.19 -11.65 -13.09
N LEU A 70 6.88 -11.03 -11.95
CA LEU A 70 5.64 -11.30 -11.19
C LEU A 70 4.36 -11.03 -12.00
N ARG A 71 4.44 -10.16 -13.01
CA ARG A 71 3.29 -9.81 -13.88
C ARG A 71 3.30 -10.56 -15.21
N GLU A 72 4.34 -11.32 -15.49
CA GLU A 72 4.54 -11.98 -16.79
C GLU A 72 3.83 -13.33 -16.90
N GLY A 73 3.08 -13.72 -15.87
CA GLY A 73 2.29 -14.95 -15.84
C GLY A 73 2.44 -15.71 -14.54
N SER A 74 1.56 -16.68 -14.35
CA SER A 74 1.56 -17.66 -13.28
C SER A 74 1.30 -19.05 -13.88
N HIS A 75 1.28 -20.08 -13.03
CA HIS A 75 0.90 -21.43 -13.48
C HIS A 75 -0.53 -21.51 -14.03
N LYS A 76 -1.41 -20.58 -13.65
CA LYS A 76 -2.84 -20.63 -14.00
C LYS A 76 -3.24 -19.57 -15.03
N TYR A 77 -2.60 -18.40 -15.01
CA TYR A 77 -2.95 -17.24 -15.82
C TYR A 77 -1.75 -16.73 -16.59
N ASN A 78 -1.94 -16.39 -17.86
CA ASN A 78 -0.92 -15.72 -18.68
C ASN A 78 -0.87 -14.21 -18.38
N SER A 79 0.13 -13.51 -18.93
CA SER A 79 0.31 -12.08 -18.69
C SER A 79 -0.83 -11.19 -19.19
N ALA A 80 -1.51 -11.57 -20.28
CA ALA A 80 -2.65 -10.82 -20.80
C ALA A 80 -3.86 -10.94 -19.86
N GLU A 81 -4.13 -12.15 -19.33
CA GLU A 81 -5.20 -12.39 -18.35
C GLU A 81 -4.97 -11.69 -17.01
N ILE A 82 -3.72 -11.41 -16.64
CA ILE A 82 -3.37 -10.67 -15.41
C ILE A 82 -3.50 -9.15 -15.61
N ALA A 83 -3.39 -8.66 -16.85
CA ALA A 83 -3.43 -7.24 -17.18
C ALA A 83 -4.85 -6.70 -17.43
N GLU A 84 -5.80 -7.59 -17.69
CA GLU A 84 -7.24 -7.29 -17.84
C GLU A 84 -7.93 -7.13 -16.47
#